data_AF-A0A9D9L3N5-F1
#
_entry.id   AF-A0A9D9L3N5-F1
#
_cell.length_a   1.000
_cell.length_b   1.000
_cell.length_c   1.000
_cell.angle_alpha   90.00
_cell.angle_beta   90.00
_cell.angle_gamma   90.00
#
_symmetry.space_group_name_H-M   'P 1'
#
loop_
_entity.id
_entity.type
_entity.pdbx_description
1 polymer ?
#
loop_
_entity_poly.entity_id
_entity_poly.type
_entity_poly.pdbx_seq_one_letter_code
_entity_poly.pdbx_strand_id
1 'polypeptide(L)'
;FTSEESVTSGYVKNEHPDAIINIVDATNLSRSLFFTTQLLELGIPVVVALNKSDVNEKKDTKIDEKMLSEMLGCSVIKTVSVNDSGLKEVVSAAVKLKGTEQKAPYSEGNVNLHDKAEVERSDRKRFDFVKEMVGKVETRKVLTKEKNGSDKIDAVLTHPILGLLIFAGVMFLVFYISQSTVGTWLADILVGWIETFQEFVAGKMEDANPLLYALIVDGIIGGVGAVVGFLPLVMVMYFLIALLEDCGYMSRATVVLDPLFKRVGLSGKTVIPMVIGTGCGIPAIMACRTIKNERERRTSAMLATFMPCGAKLPVIALFAGAFFSDAMWVGPLMYFVGIGLIFLGAVLVKAITGMKYRKSFFIIELPEYKVPSLKFALGSMLERGKAYIIKAGTIILVCNTVVQIMQSFNTHFEAVEEGMEDTSILAAIASPFAYVLIPVVGIAAWQLAAAAVTGFIAKENVVGTIATCFAITNFIDTEELALVDGGSEVAAIMGITKVAALAYLMFNLYTPPCFAAIGALNSELKSGKWLAGAICLQLATGYTIGFLVYQFGTLFTTGHFGAGFAGGLIAVIAFAAIIAGIIIRNNKRFDSEYELAKAK
;
A
#
# COMPACT_ATOMS: atom_id res chain seq x y z
N PHE A 1 -12.99 7.83 17.29
CA PHE A 1 -11.62 7.99 17.80
C PHE A 1 -10.59 7.61 16.74
N THR A 2 -10.26 8.56 15.87
CA THR A 2 -9.03 8.56 15.05
C THR A 2 -7.78 8.35 15.93
N SER A 3 -6.60 8.12 15.35
CA SER A 3 -5.34 8.08 16.12
C SER A 3 -5.12 9.37 16.91
N GLU A 4 -5.41 10.53 16.31
CA GLU A 4 -5.39 11.84 16.96
C GLU A 4 -6.40 11.90 18.12
N GLU A 5 -7.67 11.55 17.90
CA GLU A 5 -8.69 11.52 18.97
C GLU A 5 -8.39 10.47 20.06
N SER A 6 -7.72 9.37 19.73
CA SER A 6 -7.34 8.33 20.70
C SER A 6 -6.19 8.79 21.57
N VAL A 7 -5.24 9.54 21.01
CA VAL A 7 -4.16 10.18 21.75
C VAL A 7 -4.72 11.31 22.60
N THR A 8 -5.57 12.17 22.04
CA THR A 8 -6.24 13.25 22.80
C THR A 8 -7.11 12.70 23.92
N SER A 9 -7.95 11.69 23.64
CA SER A 9 -8.79 11.05 24.67
C SER A 9 -7.95 10.33 25.73
N GLY A 10 -6.88 9.64 25.32
CA GLY A 10 -5.96 8.99 26.26
C GLY A 10 -5.24 10.00 27.15
N TYR A 11 -4.74 11.09 26.58
CA TYR A 11 -4.10 12.18 27.31
C TYR A 11 -5.08 12.85 28.28
N VAL A 12 -6.27 13.23 27.81
CA VAL A 12 -7.28 13.87 28.65
C VAL A 12 -7.73 12.96 29.81
N LYS A 13 -7.86 11.65 29.58
CA LYS A 13 -8.23 10.69 30.62
C LYS A 13 -7.13 10.40 31.64
N ASN A 14 -5.86 10.40 31.22
CA ASN A 14 -4.75 9.99 32.08
C ASN A 14 -4.07 11.17 32.79
N GLU A 15 -3.98 12.33 32.13
CA GLU A 15 -3.19 13.47 32.59
C GLU A 15 -4.04 14.58 33.23
N HIS A 16 -5.38 14.48 33.14
CA HIS A 16 -6.34 15.40 33.78
C HIS A 16 -5.98 16.90 33.63
N PRO A 17 -5.99 17.46 32.40
CA PRO A 17 -5.59 18.84 32.17
C PRO A 17 -6.51 19.86 32.88
N ASP A 18 -5.91 20.92 33.43
CA ASP A 18 -6.63 22.01 34.13
C ASP A 18 -7.58 22.81 33.19
N ALA A 19 -7.22 22.95 31.92
CA ALA A 19 -7.99 23.65 30.89
C ALA A 19 -7.55 23.20 29.48
N ILE A 20 -8.43 23.36 28.49
CA ILE A 20 -8.19 23.03 27.09
C ILE A 20 -8.28 24.30 26.23
N ILE A 21 -7.25 24.57 25.43
CA ILE A 21 -7.33 25.57 24.35
C ILE A 21 -7.67 24.82 23.06
N ASN A 22 -8.90 25.02 22.58
CA ASN A 22 -9.38 24.39 21.36
C ASN A 22 -9.26 25.35 20.18
N ILE A 23 -8.41 25.02 19.20
CA ILE A 23 -8.18 25.83 18.01
C ILE A 23 -9.22 25.46 16.95
N VAL A 24 -10.12 26.40 16.63
CA VAL A 24 -11.22 26.22 15.70
C VAL A 24 -10.93 27.00 14.41
N ASP A 25 -11.02 26.34 13.26
CA ASP A 25 -10.81 26.99 11.96
C ASP A 25 -12.09 27.76 11.57
N ALA A 26 -11.99 29.09 11.52
CA ALA A 26 -13.12 29.95 11.17
C ALA A 26 -13.66 29.66 9.76
N THR A 27 -12.84 29.16 8.83
CA THR A 27 -13.26 28.88 7.45
C THR A 27 -14.10 27.59 7.34
N ASN A 28 -14.04 26.70 8.35
CA ASN A 28 -14.77 25.43 8.38
C ASN A 28 -15.44 25.19 9.73
N LEU A 29 -16.23 26.17 10.16
CA LEU A 29 -16.79 26.27 11.50
C LEU A 29 -17.59 25.02 11.92
N SER A 30 -18.45 24.46 11.06
CA SER A 30 -19.26 23.28 11.40
C SER A 30 -18.44 22.06 11.81
N ARG A 31 -17.32 21.81 11.12
CA ARG A 31 -16.48 20.64 11.42
C ARG A 31 -15.75 20.81 12.75
N SER A 32 -15.17 21.98 12.95
CA SER A 32 -14.44 22.28 14.18
C SER A 32 -15.36 22.31 15.41
N LEU A 33 -16.59 22.81 15.26
CA LEU A 33 -17.57 22.82 16.35
C LEU A 33 -18.07 21.43 16.73
N PHE A 34 -18.14 20.48 15.80
CA PHE A 34 -18.44 19.09 16.13
C PHE A 34 -17.45 18.52 17.15
N PHE A 35 -16.15 18.69 16.92
CA PHE A 35 -15.14 18.26 17.88
C PHE A 35 -15.17 19.09 19.18
N THR A 36 -15.49 20.39 19.07
CA THR A 36 -15.64 21.28 20.24
C THR A 36 -16.72 20.77 21.20
N THR A 37 -17.87 20.33 20.69
CA THR A 37 -18.94 19.77 21.54
C THR A 37 -18.50 18.50 22.28
N GLN A 38 -17.67 17.66 21.66
CA GLN A 38 -17.11 16.47 22.31
C GLN A 38 -16.13 16.80 23.43
N LEU A 39 -15.33 17.87 23.27
CA LEU A 39 -14.41 18.32 24.32
C LEU A 39 -15.15 18.90 25.52
N LEU A 40 -16.23 19.67 25.28
CA LEU A 40 -17.06 20.25 26.34
C LEU A 40 -17.76 19.17 27.17
N GLU A 41 -18.09 18.02 26.58
CA GLU A 41 -18.67 16.86 27.30
C GLU A 41 -17.69 16.19 28.28
N LEU A 42 -16.38 16.42 28.15
CA LEU A 42 -15.39 15.86 29.07
C LEU A 42 -15.42 16.55 30.45
N GLY A 43 -16.18 17.63 30.60
CA GLY A 43 -16.29 18.40 31.83
C GLY A 43 -15.04 19.22 32.18
N ILE A 44 -14.07 19.30 31.26
CA ILE A 44 -12.85 20.09 31.41
C ILE A 44 -13.08 21.47 30.81
N PRO A 45 -12.68 22.57 31.47
CA PRO A 45 -12.88 23.91 30.94
C PRO A 45 -12.18 24.14 29.61
N VAL A 46 -12.92 24.64 28.61
CA VAL A 46 -12.44 24.90 27.25
C VAL A 46 -12.44 26.41 26.96
N VAL A 47 -11.42 26.88 26.25
CA VAL A 47 -11.43 28.16 25.50
C VAL A 47 -11.36 27.86 24.01
N VAL A 48 -12.21 28.50 23.22
CA VAL A 48 -12.15 28.39 21.76
C VAL A 48 -11.31 29.53 21.18
N ALA A 49 -10.22 29.17 20.49
CA ALA A 49 -9.42 30.07 19.68
C ALA A 49 -9.88 29.99 18.22
N LEU A 50 -10.67 30.96 17.77
CA LEU A 50 -11.23 31.02 16.42
C LEU A 50 -10.16 31.55 15.44
N ASN A 51 -9.41 30.64 14.83
CA ASN A 51 -8.25 30.93 13.99
C ASN A 51 -8.62 31.18 12.51
N LYS A 52 -7.72 31.80 11.75
CA LYS A 52 -7.90 32.24 10.34
C LYS A 52 -9.06 33.23 10.15
N SER A 53 -9.29 34.08 11.14
CA SER A 53 -10.34 35.11 11.07
C SER A 53 -10.15 36.07 9.88
N ASP A 54 -8.90 36.33 9.49
CA ASP A 54 -8.50 37.16 8.35
C ASP A 54 -8.95 36.60 6.99
N VAL A 55 -8.97 35.28 6.83
CA VAL A 55 -9.40 34.61 5.59
C VAL A 55 -10.91 34.74 5.41
N ASN A 56 -11.68 34.69 6.49
CA ASN A 56 -13.13 34.88 6.45
C ASN A 56 -13.51 36.33 6.13
N GLU A 57 -12.77 37.30 6.68
CA GLU A 57 -12.95 38.72 6.36
C GLU A 57 -12.72 38.99 4.86
N LYS A 58 -11.67 38.38 4.27
CA LYS A 58 -11.43 38.44 2.82
C LYS A 58 -12.54 37.80 1.97
N LYS A 59 -13.25 36.81 2.52
CA LYS A 59 -14.38 36.12 1.88
C LYS A 59 -15.74 36.71 2.28
N ASP A 60 -15.77 37.89 2.91
CA ASP A 60 -16.99 38.59 3.32
C ASP A 60 -17.90 37.72 4.25
N THR A 61 -17.30 36.75 4.96
CA THR A 61 -18.00 35.85 5.89
C THR A 61 -17.88 36.38 7.30
N LYS A 62 -19.01 36.67 7.95
CA LYS A 62 -19.05 37.18 9.32
C LYS A 62 -19.47 36.08 10.29
N ILE A 63 -18.71 35.92 11.37
CA ILE A 63 -19.03 35.04 12.49
C ILE A 63 -19.29 35.91 13.71
N ASP A 64 -20.45 35.73 14.34
CA ASP A 64 -20.80 36.35 15.61
C ASP A 64 -20.15 35.58 16.77
N GLU A 65 -19.04 36.10 17.26
CA GLU A 65 -18.27 35.51 18.36
C GLU A 65 -19.02 35.51 19.70
N LYS A 66 -19.85 36.52 19.97
CA LYS A 66 -20.57 36.64 21.24
C LYS A 66 -21.68 35.60 21.30
N MET A 67 -22.47 35.52 20.23
CA MET A 67 -23.51 34.51 20.11
C MET A 67 -22.93 33.09 20.14
N LEU A 68 -21.80 32.86 19.46
CA LEU A 68 -21.13 31.55 19.50
C LEU A 68 -20.62 31.21 20.91
N SER A 69 -20.09 32.19 21.65
CA SER A 69 -19.64 32.01 23.04
C SER A 69 -20.79 31.68 23.98
N GLU A 70 -21.94 32.35 23.83
CA GLU A 70 -23.16 32.07 24.60
C GLU A 70 -23.72 30.67 24.30
N MET A 71 -23.79 30.28 23.02
CA MET A 71 -24.33 28.97 22.62
C MET A 71 -23.44 27.79 23.02
N LEU A 72 -22.11 27.99 23.04
CA LEU A 72 -21.16 26.96 23.46
C LEU A 72 -20.97 26.88 24.97
N GLY A 73 -21.29 27.95 25.71
CA GLY A 73 -21.01 28.05 27.14
C GLY A 73 -19.52 28.21 27.47
N CYS A 74 -18.70 28.66 26.52
CA CYS A 74 -17.26 28.84 26.69
C CYS A 74 -16.76 30.11 25.98
N SER A 75 -15.65 30.68 26.43
CA SER A 75 -15.04 31.87 25.83
C SER A 75 -14.56 31.59 24.40
N VAL A 76 -14.98 32.43 23.45
CA VAL A 76 -14.56 32.38 22.04
C VAL A 76 -13.75 33.64 21.72
N ILE A 77 -12.50 33.47 21.29
CA ILE A 77 -11.58 34.58 21.01
C ILE A 77 -11.02 34.41 19.59
N LYS A 78 -11.09 35.47 18.78
CA LYS A 78 -10.52 35.49 17.43
C LYS A 78 -9.00 35.49 17.48
N THR A 79 -8.39 34.66 16.64
CA THR A 79 -6.94 34.60 16.50
C THR A 79 -6.51 34.61 15.04
N VAL A 80 -5.31 35.13 14.79
CA VAL A 80 -4.63 35.07 13.49
C VAL A 80 -3.18 34.65 13.75
N SER A 81 -2.87 33.38 13.52
CA SER A 81 -1.55 32.81 13.84
C SER A 81 -0.38 33.42 13.06
N VAL A 82 -0.63 34.03 11.88
CA VAL A 82 0.42 34.64 11.06
C VAL A 82 0.91 35.98 11.65
N ASN A 83 0.04 36.65 12.41
CA ASN A 83 0.27 38.00 12.93
C ASN A 83 0.33 38.04 14.47
N ASP A 84 0.41 36.88 15.13
CA ASP A 84 0.37 36.70 16.60
C ASP A 84 -0.82 37.40 17.32
N SER A 85 -1.90 37.69 16.59
CA SER A 85 -3.05 38.42 17.10
C SER A 85 -4.00 37.50 17.89
N GLY A 86 -4.46 37.95 19.06
CA GLY A 86 -5.40 37.24 19.94
C GLY A 86 -4.80 36.12 20.79
N LEU A 87 -3.55 35.70 20.55
CA LEU A 87 -2.90 34.60 21.27
C LEU A 87 -2.74 34.88 22.77
N LYS A 88 -2.31 36.09 23.14
CA LYS A 88 -2.16 36.47 24.56
C LYS A 88 -3.49 36.44 25.31
N GLU A 89 -4.58 36.82 24.63
CA GLU A 89 -5.93 36.84 25.20
C GLU A 89 -6.44 35.41 25.44
N VAL A 90 -6.26 34.51 24.47
CA VAL A 90 -6.61 33.08 24.60
C VAL A 90 -5.89 32.43 25.78
N VAL A 91 -4.57 32.64 25.88
CA VAL A 91 -3.77 32.07 26.98
C VAL A 91 -4.24 32.63 28.33
N SER A 92 -4.46 33.95 28.40
CA SER A 92 -4.96 34.59 29.63
C SER A 92 -6.35 34.09 30.03
N ALA A 93 -7.23 33.84 29.06
CA ALA A 93 -8.56 33.27 29.29
C ALA A 93 -8.48 31.82 29.78
N ALA A 94 -7.57 31.01 29.22
CA ALA A 94 -7.39 29.63 29.64
C ALA A 94 -6.88 29.51 31.08
N VAL A 95 -5.94 30.37 31.49
CA VAL A 95 -5.43 30.42 32.86
C VAL A 95 -6.54 30.77 33.87
N LYS A 96 -7.48 31.65 33.49
CA LYS A 96 -8.62 32.05 34.34
C LYS A 96 -9.68 30.97 34.53
N LEU A 97 -9.70 29.95 33.66
CA LEU A 97 -10.70 28.88 33.72
C LEU A 97 -10.36 27.76 34.69
N LYS A 98 -9.17 27.79 35.30
CA LYS A 98 -8.76 26.78 36.29
C LYS A 98 -9.78 26.67 37.43
N GLY A 99 -10.35 25.48 37.62
CA GLY A 99 -11.33 25.20 38.68
C GLY A 99 -12.75 25.72 38.43
N THR A 100 -13.04 26.22 37.22
CA THR A 100 -14.43 26.55 36.82
C THR A 100 -15.11 25.32 36.24
N GLU A 101 -16.44 25.23 36.35
CA GLU A 101 -17.22 24.20 35.65
C GLU A 101 -17.90 24.83 34.43
N GLN A 102 -17.76 24.19 33.27
CA GLN A 102 -18.48 24.55 32.06
C GLN A 102 -19.53 23.47 31.77
N LYS A 103 -20.78 23.90 31.57
CA LYS A 103 -21.85 22.98 31.15
C LYS A 103 -21.74 22.73 29.65
N ALA A 104 -21.68 21.44 29.29
CA ALA A 104 -21.70 21.05 27.89
C ALA A 104 -23.05 21.44 27.23
N PRO A 105 -23.03 22.09 26.06
CA PRO A 105 -24.25 22.51 25.36
C PRO A 105 -25.01 21.34 24.73
N TYR A 106 -24.33 20.20 24.57
CA TYR A 106 -24.88 18.94 24.10
C TYR A 106 -24.27 17.82 24.95
N SER A 107 -25.04 16.79 25.26
CA SER A 107 -24.56 15.60 25.96
C SER A 107 -25.03 14.38 25.21
N GLU A 108 -24.07 13.56 24.78
CA GLU A 108 -24.36 12.25 24.23
C GLU A 108 -24.73 11.30 25.37
N GLY A 109 -25.95 10.76 25.35
CA GLY A 109 -26.40 9.81 26.37
C GLY A 109 -25.62 8.49 26.35
N ASN A 110 -26.13 7.48 27.05
CA ASN A 110 -25.52 6.14 27.04
C ASN A 110 -25.78 5.43 25.69
N VAL A 111 -24.84 5.60 24.75
CA VAL A 111 -24.91 4.97 23.42
C VAL A 111 -24.21 3.62 23.45
N ASN A 112 -24.88 2.58 22.93
CA ASN A 112 -24.23 1.30 22.74
C ASN A 112 -23.20 1.36 21.61
N LEU A 113 -21.91 1.36 21.98
CA LEU A 113 -20.79 1.40 21.03
C LEU A 113 -20.67 0.14 20.16
N HIS A 114 -21.39 -0.95 20.49
CA HIS A 114 -21.40 -2.19 19.72
C HIS A 114 -22.43 -2.21 18.59
N ASP A 115 -23.43 -1.32 18.60
CA ASP A 115 -24.42 -1.20 17.53
C ASP A 115 -24.08 -0.03 16.60
N LYS A 116 -23.73 -0.39 15.35
CA LYS A 116 -23.43 0.57 14.29
C LYS A 116 -24.58 1.55 14.03
N ALA A 117 -25.83 1.07 14.07
CA ALA A 117 -26.99 1.90 13.74
C ALA A 117 -27.27 2.93 14.84
N GLU A 118 -26.96 2.59 16.09
CA GLU A 118 -27.16 3.46 17.25
C GLU A 118 -26.12 4.59 17.27
N VAL A 119 -24.84 4.26 17.08
CA VAL A 119 -23.75 5.24 16.96
C VAL A 119 -24.00 6.22 15.81
N GLU A 120 -24.38 5.71 14.62
CA GLU A 120 -24.68 6.56 13.46
C GLU A 120 -25.86 7.52 13.70
N ARG A 121 -26.84 7.10 14.49
CA ARG A 121 -27.99 7.93 14.84
C ARG A 121 -27.61 9.01 15.85
N SER A 122 -26.73 8.70 16.80
CA SER A 122 -26.23 9.66 17.77
C SER A 122 -25.37 10.75 17.13
N ASP A 123 -24.39 10.35 16.30
CA ASP A 123 -23.53 11.29 15.59
C ASP A 123 -24.34 12.23 14.70
N ARG A 124 -25.37 11.70 14.02
CA ARG A 124 -26.26 12.51 13.17
C ARG A 124 -26.99 13.59 13.96
N LYS A 125 -27.48 13.28 15.16
CA LYS A 125 -28.12 14.27 16.04
C LYS A 125 -27.15 15.38 16.46
N ARG A 126 -25.91 15.03 16.80
CA ARG A 126 -24.86 16.03 17.12
C ARG A 126 -24.55 16.89 15.89
N PHE A 127 -24.47 16.30 14.71
CA PHE A 127 -24.31 17.04 13.46
C PHE A 127 -25.45 18.03 13.21
N ASP A 128 -26.70 17.60 13.40
CA ASP A 128 -27.87 18.47 13.21
C ASP A 128 -27.85 19.63 14.22
N PHE A 129 -27.48 19.37 15.48
CA PHE A 129 -27.29 20.40 16.51
C PHE A 129 -26.24 21.45 16.12
N VAL A 130 -25.05 21.00 15.71
CA VAL A 130 -23.96 21.90 15.30
C VAL A 130 -24.34 22.69 14.05
N LYS A 131 -25.06 22.08 13.11
CA LYS A 131 -25.54 22.75 11.89
C LYS A 131 -26.53 23.87 12.21
N GLU A 132 -27.44 23.63 13.15
CA GLU A 132 -28.39 24.65 13.62
C GLU A 132 -27.65 25.81 14.30
N MET A 133 -26.65 25.52 15.12
CA MET A 133 -25.81 26.53 15.79
C MET A 133 -25.06 27.39 14.76
N VAL A 134 -24.37 26.77 13.81
CA VAL A 134 -23.64 27.48 12.74
C VAL A 134 -24.56 28.35 11.91
N GLY A 135 -25.76 27.87 11.57
CA GLY A 135 -26.75 28.66 10.83
C GLY A 135 -27.21 29.93 11.55
N LYS A 136 -27.08 30.00 12.87
CA LYS A 136 -27.41 31.17 13.68
C LYS A 136 -26.23 32.14 13.82
N VAL A 137 -25.00 31.64 13.91
CA VAL A 137 -23.80 32.46 14.18
C VAL A 137 -23.03 32.91 12.93
N GLU A 138 -23.22 32.24 11.80
CA GLU A 138 -22.46 32.47 10.57
C GLU A 138 -23.34 33.15 9.51
N THR A 139 -22.96 34.35 9.08
CA THR A 139 -23.55 35.04 7.93
C THR A 139 -22.58 35.00 6.75
N ARG A 140 -22.90 34.20 5.73
CA ARG A 140 -22.15 34.11 4.48
C ARG A 140 -22.79 35.00 3.40
N LYS A 141 -22.02 35.96 2.88
CA LYS A 141 -22.43 36.82 1.76
C LYS A 141 -22.36 36.09 0.41
N VAL A 142 -21.37 35.20 0.26
CA VAL A 142 -21.29 34.26 -0.87
C VAL A 142 -22.03 33.00 -0.48
N LEU A 143 -23.30 32.89 -0.89
CA LEU A 143 -23.97 31.59 -0.93
C LEU A 143 -23.11 30.68 -1.81
N THR A 144 -22.68 29.53 -1.29
CA THR A 144 -21.93 28.46 -2.00
C THR A 144 -22.74 27.82 -3.16
N LYS A 145 -23.74 28.55 -3.68
CA LYS A 145 -24.67 28.16 -4.72
C LYS A 145 -24.17 28.55 -6.12
N GLU A 146 -23.26 29.51 -6.22
CA GLU A 146 -22.59 29.82 -7.49
C GLU A 146 -21.42 28.84 -7.69
N LYS A 147 -21.65 27.85 -8.56
CA LYS A 147 -20.65 26.86 -8.96
C LYS A 147 -19.44 27.57 -9.56
N ASN A 148 -18.31 27.57 -8.85
CA ASN A 148 -17.04 28.02 -9.38
C ASN A 148 -16.60 27.11 -10.55
N GLY A 149 -15.65 27.55 -11.38
CA GLY A 149 -15.07 26.70 -12.44
C GLY A 149 -14.54 25.36 -11.89
N SER A 150 -13.98 25.39 -10.67
CA SER A 150 -13.56 24.21 -9.90
C SER A 150 -14.72 23.25 -9.58
N ASP A 151 -15.92 23.76 -9.28
CA ASP A 151 -17.07 22.92 -8.93
C ASP A 151 -17.62 22.16 -10.15
N LYS A 152 -17.45 22.70 -11.36
CA LYS A 152 -17.79 22.00 -12.60
C LYS A 152 -16.84 20.84 -12.86
N ILE A 153 -15.54 21.07 -12.66
CA ILE A 153 -14.51 20.03 -12.80
C ILE A 153 -14.73 18.95 -11.73
N ASP A 154 -14.95 19.35 -10.48
CA ASP A 154 -15.21 18.42 -9.39
C ASP A 154 -16.50 17.61 -9.63
N ALA A 155 -17.56 18.18 -10.20
CA ALA A 155 -18.76 17.43 -10.57
C ALA A 155 -18.50 16.28 -11.57
N VAL A 156 -17.53 16.46 -12.48
CA VAL A 156 -17.10 15.45 -13.44
C VAL A 156 -16.15 14.44 -12.79
N LEU A 157 -15.11 14.93 -12.11
CA LEU A 157 -14.05 14.09 -11.52
C LEU A 157 -14.52 13.28 -10.31
N THR A 158 -15.53 13.75 -9.58
CA THR A 158 -16.08 13.05 -8.40
C THR A 158 -17.30 12.19 -8.72
N HIS A 159 -17.74 12.16 -9.98
CA HIS A 159 -18.86 11.32 -10.38
C HIS A 159 -18.52 9.83 -10.20
N PRO A 160 -19.41 8.99 -9.66
CA PRO A 160 -19.08 7.59 -9.29
C PRO A 160 -18.52 6.73 -10.44
N ILE A 161 -19.08 6.88 -11.65
CA ILE A 161 -18.65 6.10 -12.83
C ILE A 161 -17.62 6.88 -13.66
N LEU A 162 -17.97 8.08 -14.12
CA LEU A 162 -17.08 8.91 -14.92
C LEU A 162 -15.76 9.26 -14.21
N GLY A 163 -15.79 9.53 -12.90
CA GLY A 163 -14.57 9.73 -12.11
C GLY A 163 -13.68 8.49 -12.06
N LEU A 164 -14.25 7.28 -12.01
CA LEU A 164 -13.49 6.03 -12.05
C LEU A 164 -12.84 5.80 -13.43
N LEU A 165 -13.56 6.13 -14.51
CA LEU A 165 -13.02 6.04 -15.87
C LEU A 165 -11.90 7.06 -16.11
N ILE A 166 -12.09 8.30 -15.67
CA ILE A 166 -11.05 9.34 -15.75
C ILE A 166 -9.84 8.93 -14.90
N PHE A 167 -10.08 8.35 -13.72
CA PHE A 167 -9.02 7.81 -12.87
C PHE A 167 -8.21 6.72 -13.58
N ALA A 168 -8.89 5.74 -14.18
CA ALA A 168 -8.22 4.71 -14.96
C ALA A 168 -7.43 5.30 -16.13
N GLY A 169 -7.98 6.26 -16.86
CA GLY A 169 -7.32 6.93 -17.98
C GLY A 169 -6.07 7.75 -17.57
N VAL A 170 -6.15 8.51 -16.48
CA VAL A 170 -5.01 9.26 -15.95
C VAL A 170 -3.91 8.31 -15.47
N MET A 171 -4.28 7.24 -14.75
CA MET A 171 -3.30 6.26 -14.30
C MET A 171 -2.68 5.49 -15.45
N PHE A 172 -3.46 5.13 -16.47
CA PHE A 172 -2.94 4.55 -17.70
C PHE A 172 -1.91 5.47 -18.35
N LEU A 173 -2.18 6.77 -18.47
CA LEU A 173 -1.24 7.74 -19.02
C LEU A 173 0.05 7.81 -18.18
N VAL A 174 -0.06 7.81 -16.85
CA VAL A 174 1.12 7.81 -15.95
C VAL A 174 1.98 6.56 -16.20
N PHE A 175 1.37 5.37 -16.27
CA PHE A 175 2.09 4.14 -16.52
C PHE A 175 2.67 4.08 -17.93
N TYR A 176 1.92 4.51 -18.94
CA TYR A 176 2.40 4.54 -20.32
C TYR A 176 3.60 5.47 -20.49
N ILE A 177 3.54 6.68 -19.91
CA ILE A 177 4.66 7.62 -19.93
C ILE A 177 5.87 7.05 -19.19
N SER A 178 5.62 6.44 -18.03
CA SER A 178 6.69 5.98 -17.14
C SER A 178 7.31 4.64 -17.49
N GLN A 179 6.55 3.70 -18.06
CA GLN A 179 6.95 2.29 -18.21
C GLN A 179 7.13 1.89 -19.67
N SER A 180 6.61 2.66 -20.63
CA SER A 180 6.65 2.30 -22.06
C SER A 180 7.30 3.35 -22.95
N THR A 181 7.52 4.57 -22.46
CA THR A 181 8.07 5.66 -23.28
C THR A 181 9.25 6.35 -22.60
N VAL A 182 9.02 7.34 -21.75
CA VAL A 182 10.09 8.18 -21.19
C VAL A 182 10.98 7.40 -20.23
N GLY A 183 10.39 6.54 -19.38
CA GLY A 183 11.16 5.77 -18.41
C GLY A 183 12.03 4.68 -19.06
N THR A 184 11.51 3.95 -20.04
CA THR A 184 12.28 2.97 -20.82
C THR A 184 13.37 3.65 -21.63
N TRP A 185 13.04 4.72 -22.36
CA TRP A 185 14.02 5.48 -23.12
C TRP A 185 15.21 5.96 -22.27
N LEU A 186 14.95 6.42 -21.04
CA LEU A 186 16.02 6.81 -20.11
C LEU A 186 16.78 5.60 -19.53
N ALA A 187 16.10 4.47 -19.34
CA ALA A 187 16.73 3.24 -18.85
C ALA A 187 17.67 2.64 -19.88
N ASP A 188 17.24 2.52 -21.13
CA ASP A 188 18.03 1.94 -22.23
C ASP A 188 19.36 2.68 -22.40
N ILE A 189 19.36 4.01 -22.26
CA ILE A 189 20.59 4.83 -22.30
C ILE A 189 21.54 4.45 -21.16
N LEU A 190 21.04 4.33 -19.93
CA LEU A 190 21.88 4.04 -18.77
C LEU A 190 22.34 2.58 -18.74
N VAL A 191 21.47 1.66 -19.14
CA VAL A 191 21.78 0.22 -19.25
C VAL A 191 22.83 0.01 -20.32
N GLY A 192 22.69 0.61 -21.50
CA GLY A 192 23.69 0.51 -22.56
C GLY A 192 25.08 1.03 -22.14
N TRP A 193 25.15 2.06 -21.28
CA TRP A 193 26.44 2.50 -20.70
C TRP A 193 27.05 1.48 -19.75
N ILE A 194 26.22 0.77 -18.98
CA ILE A 194 26.68 -0.27 -18.06
C ILE A 194 27.09 -1.52 -18.83
N GLU A 195 26.36 -1.91 -19.87
CA GLU A 195 26.71 -3.04 -20.75
C GLU A 195 28.05 -2.79 -21.45
N THR A 196 28.26 -1.60 -22.01
CA THR A 196 29.55 -1.22 -22.61
C THR A 196 30.69 -1.32 -21.57
N PHE A 197 30.41 -0.95 -20.32
CA PHE A 197 31.38 -1.09 -19.23
C PHE A 197 31.59 -2.55 -18.82
N GLN A 198 30.53 -3.36 -18.83
CA GLN A 198 30.57 -4.78 -18.52
C GLN A 198 31.42 -5.53 -19.56
N GLU A 199 31.21 -5.29 -20.85
CA GLU A 199 32.02 -5.84 -21.95
C GLU A 199 33.49 -5.45 -21.81
N PHE A 200 33.77 -4.18 -21.48
CA PHE A 200 35.14 -3.72 -21.25
C PHE A 200 35.84 -4.44 -20.09
N VAL A 201 35.11 -4.71 -19.00
CA VAL A 201 35.66 -5.46 -17.86
C VAL A 201 35.79 -6.95 -18.21
N ALA A 202 34.81 -7.52 -18.90
CA ALA A 202 34.81 -8.91 -19.36
C ALA A 202 36.03 -9.19 -20.26
N GLY A 203 36.29 -8.33 -21.26
CA GLY A 203 37.45 -8.45 -22.14
C GLY A 203 38.81 -8.33 -21.43
N LYS A 204 38.85 -7.70 -20.25
CA LYS A 204 40.05 -7.66 -19.39
C LYS A 204 40.18 -8.86 -18.45
N MET A 205 39.13 -9.67 -18.34
CA MET A 205 39.03 -10.80 -17.42
C MET A 205 38.84 -12.14 -18.15
N GLU A 206 39.04 -12.21 -19.46
CA GLU A 206 38.93 -13.47 -20.24
C GLU A 206 39.83 -14.59 -19.70
N ASP A 207 41.03 -14.24 -19.20
CA ASP A 207 41.97 -15.21 -18.59
C ASP A 207 41.80 -15.39 -17.07
N ALA A 208 40.78 -14.77 -16.46
CA ALA A 208 40.58 -14.82 -15.02
C ALA A 208 39.95 -16.16 -14.59
N ASN A 209 40.07 -16.48 -13.30
CA ASN A 209 39.38 -17.62 -12.71
C ASN A 209 37.86 -17.48 -12.94
N PRO A 210 37.14 -18.56 -13.34
CA PRO A 210 35.69 -18.54 -13.56
C PRO A 210 34.89 -17.95 -12.39
N LEU A 211 35.34 -18.16 -11.15
CA LEU A 211 34.74 -17.56 -9.95
C LEU A 211 34.87 -16.04 -9.92
N LEU A 212 36.01 -15.51 -10.34
CA LEU A 212 36.24 -14.07 -10.37
C LEU A 212 35.40 -13.42 -11.46
N TYR A 213 35.30 -14.05 -12.62
CA TYR A 213 34.47 -13.59 -13.73
C TYR A 213 32.99 -13.55 -13.33
N ALA A 214 32.43 -14.69 -12.88
CA ALA A 214 31.03 -14.79 -12.47
C ALA A 214 30.67 -13.83 -11.32
N LEU A 215 31.61 -13.59 -10.39
CA LEU A 215 31.39 -12.66 -9.29
C LEU A 215 31.38 -11.21 -9.75
N ILE A 216 32.37 -10.78 -10.53
CA ILE A 216 32.59 -9.37 -10.84
C ILE A 216 31.76 -8.93 -12.03
N VAL A 217 31.80 -9.69 -13.13
CA VAL A 217 31.13 -9.34 -14.38
C VAL A 217 29.63 -9.59 -14.24
N ASP A 218 29.23 -10.84 -14.01
CA ASP A 218 27.80 -11.19 -14.00
C ASP A 218 27.12 -10.81 -12.69
N GLY A 219 27.78 -11.05 -11.55
CA GLY A 219 27.22 -10.80 -10.22
C GLY A 219 27.11 -9.32 -9.88
N ILE A 220 28.27 -8.65 -9.77
CA ILE A 220 28.36 -7.25 -9.31
C ILE A 220 27.96 -6.27 -10.41
N ILE A 221 28.61 -6.31 -11.58
CA ILE A 221 28.34 -5.33 -12.65
C ILE A 221 26.93 -5.56 -13.22
N GLY A 222 26.56 -6.80 -13.55
CA GLY A 222 25.19 -7.13 -13.95
C GLY A 222 24.15 -6.75 -12.88
N GLY A 223 24.48 -6.96 -11.60
CA GLY A 223 23.64 -6.51 -10.48
C GLY A 223 23.45 -4.99 -10.41
N VAL A 224 24.51 -4.19 -10.69
CA VAL A 224 24.40 -2.74 -10.83
C VAL A 224 23.54 -2.37 -12.04
N GLY A 225 23.71 -3.08 -13.17
CA GLY A 225 22.89 -2.93 -14.38
C GLY A 225 21.40 -3.03 -14.08
N ALA A 226 20.98 -4.10 -13.40
CA ALA A 226 19.59 -4.30 -13.00
C ALA A 226 19.04 -3.16 -12.12
N VAL A 227 19.83 -2.68 -11.15
CA VAL A 227 19.41 -1.59 -10.24
C VAL A 227 19.26 -0.27 -11.00
N VAL A 228 20.22 0.05 -11.86
CA VAL A 228 20.25 1.31 -12.62
C VAL A 228 19.21 1.29 -13.74
N GLY A 229 18.98 0.16 -14.39
CA GLY A 229 17.95 0.01 -15.41
C GLY A 229 16.55 0.29 -14.88
N PHE A 230 16.23 -0.16 -13.66
CA PHE A 230 14.91 0.09 -13.08
C PHE A 230 14.72 1.52 -12.52
N LEU A 231 15.81 2.25 -12.25
CA LEU A 231 15.78 3.54 -11.57
C LEU A 231 15.01 4.63 -12.35
N PRO A 232 15.23 4.85 -13.66
CA PRO A 232 14.50 5.86 -14.43
C PRO A 232 13.00 5.64 -14.47
N LEU A 233 12.56 4.39 -14.61
CA LEU A 233 11.14 4.03 -14.65
C LEU A 233 10.47 4.47 -13.35
N VAL A 234 11.09 4.16 -12.20
CA VAL A 234 10.57 4.56 -10.89
C VAL A 234 10.60 6.08 -10.70
N MET A 235 11.66 6.76 -11.15
CA MET A 235 11.79 8.21 -11.01
C MET A 235 10.72 8.97 -11.82
N VAL A 236 10.51 8.61 -13.09
CA VAL A 236 9.46 9.22 -13.94
C VAL A 236 8.08 8.98 -13.32
N MET A 237 7.80 7.77 -12.82
CA MET A 237 6.54 7.46 -12.16
C MET A 237 6.30 8.39 -10.96
N TYR A 238 7.30 8.56 -10.09
CA TYR A 238 7.17 9.42 -8.92
C TYR A 238 7.03 10.89 -9.26
N PHE A 239 7.74 11.36 -10.30
CA PHE A 239 7.59 12.71 -10.80
C PHE A 239 6.14 12.98 -11.21
N LEU A 240 5.54 12.08 -12.01
CA LEU A 240 4.15 12.21 -12.45
C LEU A 240 3.15 12.12 -11.29
N ILE A 241 3.33 11.18 -10.36
CA ILE A 241 2.47 11.07 -9.17
C ILE A 241 2.58 12.33 -8.31
N ALA A 242 3.78 12.89 -8.13
CA ALA A 242 3.97 14.12 -7.37
C ALA A 242 3.24 15.31 -8.00
N LEU A 243 3.21 15.39 -9.34
CA LEU A 243 2.40 16.41 -10.05
C LEU A 243 0.90 16.22 -9.80
N LEU A 244 0.40 14.97 -9.82
CA LEU A 244 -1.00 14.65 -9.55
C LEU A 244 -1.40 14.92 -8.08
N GLU A 245 -0.46 14.72 -7.15
CA GLU A 245 -0.65 15.02 -5.73
C GLU A 245 -0.72 16.53 -5.49
N ASP A 246 0.22 17.29 -6.09
CA ASP A 246 0.31 18.75 -5.90
C ASP A 246 -0.84 19.52 -6.60
N CYS A 247 -1.34 19.03 -7.74
CA CYS A 247 -2.49 19.65 -8.42
C CYS A 247 -3.84 19.38 -7.72
N GLY A 248 -3.85 18.52 -6.69
CA GLY A 248 -5.04 18.18 -5.93
C GLY A 248 -5.90 17.06 -6.55
N TYR A 249 -5.50 16.46 -7.67
CA TYR A 249 -6.26 15.38 -8.33
C TYR A 249 -6.43 14.15 -7.42
N MET A 250 -5.38 13.75 -6.71
CA MET A 250 -5.40 12.56 -5.84
C MET A 250 -6.48 12.63 -4.74
N SER A 251 -6.81 13.84 -4.27
CA SER A 251 -7.89 14.03 -3.31
C SER A 251 -9.29 13.75 -3.90
N ARG A 252 -9.52 14.05 -5.19
CA ARG A 252 -10.79 13.76 -5.88
C ARG A 252 -10.91 12.28 -6.20
N ALA A 253 -9.83 11.67 -6.70
CA ALA A 253 -9.76 10.23 -6.94
C ALA A 253 -10.10 9.42 -5.67
N THR A 254 -9.59 9.87 -4.52
CA THR A 254 -9.92 9.30 -3.20
C THR A 254 -11.42 9.35 -2.91
N VAL A 255 -12.13 10.44 -3.24
CA VAL A 255 -13.58 10.59 -2.98
C VAL A 255 -14.39 9.60 -3.80
N VAL A 256 -14.05 9.40 -5.08
CA VAL A 256 -14.75 8.44 -5.96
C VAL A 256 -14.65 7.00 -5.43
N LEU A 257 -13.52 6.67 -4.83
CA LEU A 257 -13.18 5.31 -4.42
C LEU A 257 -13.46 5.03 -2.94
N ASP A 258 -13.70 6.05 -2.11
CA ASP A 258 -14.04 5.91 -0.69
C ASP A 258 -15.21 4.92 -0.44
N PRO A 259 -16.32 4.95 -1.22
CA PRO A 259 -17.42 4.01 -1.00
C PRO A 259 -17.03 2.53 -1.13
N LEU A 260 -16.05 2.21 -1.97
CA LEU A 260 -15.58 0.84 -2.18
C LEU A 260 -14.73 0.37 -1.00
N PHE A 261 -13.75 1.17 -0.58
CA PHE A 261 -12.82 0.83 0.50
C PHE A 261 -13.48 0.85 1.89
N LYS A 262 -14.47 1.73 2.09
CA LYS A 262 -15.19 1.84 3.36
C LYS A 262 -15.96 0.57 3.71
N ARG A 263 -16.41 -0.22 2.72
CA ARG A 263 -17.08 -1.51 2.94
C ARG A 263 -16.17 -2.52 3.64
N VAL A 264 -14.88 -2.50 3.33
CA VAL A 264 -13.88 -3.39 3.95
C VAL A 264 -13.19 -2.78 5.18
N GLY A 265 -13.56 -1.56 5.57
CA GLY A 265 -13.03 -0.87 6.75
C GLY A 265 -11.71 -0.13 6.51
N LEU A 266 -11.47 0.28 5.26
CA LEU A 266 -10.36 1.15 4.83
C LEU A 266 -10.91 2.51 4.38
N SER A 267 -10.08 3.54 4.31
CA SER A 267 -10.45 4.82 3.72
C SER A 267 -10.15 4.86 2.22
N GLY A 268 -10.81 5.76 1.48
CA GLY A 268 -10.50 5.99 0.06
C GLY A 268 -9.03 6.36 -0.19
N LYS A 269 -8.29 6.82 0.84
CA LYS A 269 -6.85 7.14 0.73
C LYS A 269 -6.02 5.88 0.49
N THR A 270 -6.53 4.71 0.85
CA THR A 270 -5.88 3.42 0.58
C THR A 270 -5.77 3.11 -0.92
N VAL A 271 -6.56 3.76 -1.79
CA VAL A 271 -6.37 3.61 -3.25
C VAL A 271 -4.98 4.01 -3.68
N ILE A 272 -4.47 5.11 -3.14
CA ILE A 272 -3.21 5.73 -3.54
C ILE A 272 -2.08 4.69 -3.53
N PRO A 273 -1.80 4.01 -2.40
CA PRO A 273 -0.78 2.98 -2.39
C PRO A 273 -1.12 1.77 -3.27
N MET A 274 -2.37 1.33 -3.36
CA MET A 274 -2.73 0.16 -4.20
C MET A 274 -2.44 0.40 -5.68
N VAL A 275 -2.82 1.58 -6.17
CA VAL A 275 -2.62 1.96 -7.57
C VAL A 275 -1.16 2.21 -7.87
N ILE A 276 -0.42 2.86 -6.96
CA ILE A 276 1.03 2.99 -7.10
C ILE A 276 1.71 1.59 -7.10
N GLY A 277 1.12 0.61 -6.42
CA GLY A 277 1.58 -0.78 -6.36
C GLY A 277 1.59 -1.50 -7.70
N THR A 278 0.77 -1.09 -8.67
CA THR A 278 0.84 -1.67 -10.02
C THR A 278 2.09 -1.26 -10.78
N GLY A 279 2.76 -0.17 -10.37
CA GLY A 279 4.09 0.19 -10.85
C GLY A 279 5.17 -0.54 -10.05
N CYS A 280 5.32 -0.20 -8.78
CA CYS A 280 6.29 -0.84 -7.89
C CYS A 280 5.82 -0.86 -6.43
N GLY A 281 6.06 -1.98 -5.76
CA GLY A 281 5.65 -2.21 -4.37
C GLY A 281 6.33 -1.30 -3.34
N ILE A 282 7.57 -0.85 -3.60
CA ILE A 282 8.32 0.04 -2.69
C ILE A 282 7.62 1.42 -2.57
N PRO A 283 7.39 2.17 -3.68
CA PRO A 283 6.54 3.35 -3.71
C PRO A 283 5.20 3.20 -3.03
N ALA A 284 4.54 2.06 -3.29
CA ALA A 284 3.21 1.79 -2.79
C ALA A 284 3.19 1.72 -1.28
N ILE A 285 4.11 0.96 -0.68
CA ILE A 285 4.25 0.86 0.76
C ILE A 285 4.57 2.23 1.38
N MET A 286 5.48 3.00 0.79
CA MET A 286 5.84 4.33 1.29
C MET A 286 4.69 5.35 1.18
N ALA A 287 3.86 5.25 0.14
CA ALA A 287 2.69 6.10 -0.05
C ALA A 287 1.62 5.90 1.03
N CYS A 288 1.66 4.77 1.76
CA CYS A 288 0.78 4.53 2.91
C CYS A 288 0.94 5.58 4.02
N ARG A 289 2.07 6.32 4.08
CA ARG A 289 2.29 7.42 5.04
C ARG A 289 1.25 8.53 4.96
N THR A 290 0.58 8.69 3.83
CA THR A 290 -0.53 9.63 3.64
C THR A 290 -1.79 9.25 4.45
N ILE A 291 -1.86 8.00 4.94
CA ILE A 291 -2.93 7.46 5.76
C ILE A 291 -2.61 7.72 7.24
N LYS A 292 -3.38 8.63 7.85
CA LYS A 292 -3.18 9.05 9.25
C LYS A 292 -3.48 7.95 10.28
N ASN A 293 -4.47 7.11 9.99
CA ASN A 293 -4.86 6.02 10.89
C ASN A 293 -3.82 4.89 10.79
N GLU A 294 -3.11 4.62 11.88
CA GLU A 294 -2.03 3.62 11.92
C GLU A 294 -2.51 2.23 11.50
N ARG A 295 -3.74 1.83 11.85
CA ARG A 295 -4.28 0.51 11.47
C ARG A 295 -4.55 0.41 9.98
N GLU A 296 -5.20 1.43 9.42
CA GLU A 296 -5.44 1.50 7.97
C GLU A 296 -4.11 1.58 7.22
N ARG A 297 -3.15 2.35 7.74
CA ARG A 297 -1.80 2.46 7.17
C ARG A 297 -1.09 1.11 7.13
N ARG A 298 -1.03 0.39 8.26
CA ARG A 298 -0.41 -0.94 8.34
C ARG A 298 -1.12 -1.94 7.42
N THR A 299 -2.45 -1.97 7.45
CA THR A 299 -3.25 -2.87 6.60
C THR A 299 -3.02 -2.56 5.12
N SER A 300 -3.02 -1.28 4.74
CA SER A 300 -2.77 -0.85 3.36
C SER A 300 -1.36 -1.22 2.91
N ALA A 301 -0.35 -1.04 3.76
CA ALA A 301 1.04 -1.41 3.45
C ALA A 301 1.20 -2.92 3.21
N MET A 302 0.51 -3.76 3.99
CA MET A 302 0.54 -5.23 3.81
C MET A 302 -0.16 -5.69 2.54
N LEU A 303 -1.23 -4.99 2.12
CA LEU A 303 -2.07 -5.42 1.00
C LEU A 303 -1.67 -4.78 -0.33
N ALA A 304 -0.94 -3.66 -0.32
CA ALA A 304 -0.54 -2.92 -1.52
C ALA A 304 0.22 -3.77 -2.55
N THR A 305 0.97 -4.77 -2.08
CA THR A 305 1.81 -5.62 -2.93
C THR A 305 1.08 -6.82 -3.55
N PHE A 306 -0.22 -7.00 -3.24
CA PHE A 306 -1.06 -7.96 -3.97
C PHE A 306 -1.41 -7.46 -5.38
N MET A 307 -1.29 -6.16 -5.65
CA MET A 307 -1.29 -5.69 -7.03
C MET A 307 -0.04 -6.19 -7.77
N PRO A 308 -0.19 -6.78 -8.97
CA PRO A 308 0.95 -7.09 -9.80
C PRO A 308 1.69 -5.80 -10.22
N CYS A 309 2.98 -5.70 -9.87
CA CYS A 309 3.85 -4.58 -10.24
C CYS A 309 4.52 -4.82 -11.60
N GLY A 310 5.19 -3.80 -12.16
CA GLY A 310 5.87 -3.88 -13.46
C GLY A 310 6.83 -5.07 -13.58
N ALA A 311 7.62 -5.34 -12.55
CA ALA A 311 8.54 -6.48 -12.49
C ALA A 311 7.87 -7.88 -12.55
N LYS A 312 6.53 -7.96 -12.39
CA LYS A 312 5.77 -9.20 -12.53
C LYS A 312 5.24 -9.40 -13.97
N LEU A 313 5.30 -8.37 -14.82
CA LEU A 313 4.85 -8.47 -16.21
C LEU A 313 5.66 -9.47 -17.03
N PRO A 314 7.01 -9.55 -16.92
CA PRO A 314 7.79 -10.58 -17.62
C PRO A 314 7.33 -12.00 -17.28
N VAL A 315 7.07 -12.27 -16.00
CA VAL A 315 6.55 -13.57 -15.54
C VAL A 315 5.17 -13.86 -16.13
N ILE A 316 4.27 -12.87 -16.13
CA ILE A 316 2.94 -13.01 -16.74
C ILE A 316 3.05 -13.29 -18.25
N ALA A 317 3.92 -12.54 -18.94
CA ALA A 317 4.14 -12.66 -20.38
C ALA A 317 4.70 -14.04 -20.74
N LEU A 318 5.74 -14.51 -20.03
CA LEU A 318 6.34 -15.83 -20.24
C LEU A 318 5.29 -16.95 -20.14
N PHE A 319 4.53 -16.97 -19.04
CA PHE A 319 3.53 -18.03 -18.83
C PHE A 319 2.34 -17.90 -19.79
N ALA A 320 1.93 -16.68 -20.14
CA ALA A 320 0.87 -16.43 -21.13
C ALA A 320 1.30 -16.91 -22.53
N GLY A 321 2.50 -16.58 -22.98
CA GLY A 321 3.05 -17.02 -24.25
C GLY A 321 3.26 -18.53 -24.31
N ALA A 322 3.94 -19.09 -23.31
CA ALA A 322 4.29 -20.52 -23.31
C ALA A 322 3.07 -21.45 -23.18
N PHE A 323 2.13 -21.18 -22.26
CA PHE A 323 1.05 -22.13 -21.94
C PHE A 323 -0.32 -21.74 -22.51
N PHE A 324 -0.52 -20.47 -22.85
CA PHE A 324 -1.83 -19.93 -23.22
C PHE A 324 -1.85 -19.24 -24.60
N SER A 325 -0.80 -19.37 -25.40
CA SER A 325 -0.76 -18.80 -26.77
C SER A 325 -1.06 -17.30 -26.77
N ASP A 326 -0.43 -16.55 -25.86
CA ASP A 326 -0.59 -15.11 -25.66
C ASP A 326 -2.04 -14.67 -25.40
N ALA A 327 -2.82 -15.52 -24.74
CA ALA A 327 -4.19 -15.19 -24.43
C ALA A 327 -4.30 -13.92 -23.57
N MET A 328 -4.92 -12.89 -24.15
CA MET A 328 -5.05 -11.55 -23.54
C MET A 328 -5.76 -11.55 -22.17
N TRP A 329 -6.46 -12.62 -21.78
CA TRP A 329 -7.16 -12.68 -20.50
C TRP A 329 -6.23 -12.97 -19.31
N VAL A 330 -5.05 -13.57 -19.51
CA VAL A 330 -4.16 -14.01 -18.42
C VAL A 330 -3.70 -12.81 -17.60
N GLY A 331 -3.21 -11.74 -18.24
CA GLY A 331 -2.79 -10.51 -17.56
C GLY A 331 -3.92 -9.87 -16.75
N PRO A 332 -5.04 -9.46 -17.37
CA PRO A 332 -6.20 -8.90 -16.67
C PRO A 332 -6.70 -9.75 -15.50
N LEU A 333 -6.73 -11.08 -15.64
CA LEU A 333 -7.11 -11.98 -14.56
C LEU A 333 -6.21 -11.80 -13.34
N MET A 334 -4.89 -11.68 -13.51
CA MET A 334 -3.96 -11.47 -12.41
C MET A 334 -4.20 -10.14 -11.67
N TYR A 335 -4.58 -9.10 -12.39
CA TYR A 335 -4.94 -7.83 -11.75
C TYR A 335 -6.26 -7.92 -11.00
N PHE A 336 -7.29 -8.55 -11.58
CA PHE A 336 -8.59 -8.70 -10.92
C PHE A 336 -8.53 -9.60 -9.68
N VAL A 337 -7.79 -10.71 -9.74
CA VAL A 337 -7.55 -11.57 -8.57
C VAL A 337 -6.80 -10.77 -7.50
N GLY A 338 -5.76 -10.00 -7.86
CA GLY A 338 -5.04 -9.12 -6.92
C GLY A 338 -5.96 -8.11 -6.21
N ILE A 339 -6.85 -7.45 -6.95
CA ILE A 339 -7.87 -6.55 -6.38
C ILE A 339 -8.80 -7.31 -5.42
N GLY A 340 -9.26 -8.50 -5.80
CA GLY A 340 -10.07 -9.37 -4.94
C GLY A 340 -9.37 -9.72 -3.63
N LEU A 341 -8.07 -10.08 -3.70
CA LEU A 341 -7.25 -10.38 -2.52
C LEU A 341 -7.03 -9.18 -1.62
N ILE A 342 -6.95 -7.96 -2.17
CA ILE A 342 -6.89 -6.74 -1.35
C ILE A 342 -8.16 -6.59 -0.52
N PHE A 343 -9.34 -6.76 -1.13
CA PHE A 343 -10.59 -6.65 -0.39
C PHE A 343 -10.77 -7.78 0.63
N LEU A 344 -10.48 -9.03 0.25
CA LEU A 344 -10.53 -10.19 1.16
C LEU A 344 -9.51 -10.06 2.29
N GLY A 345 -8.28 -9.68 1.96
CA GLY A 345 -7.20 -9.44 2.90
C GLY A 345 -7.52 -8.29 3.86
N ALA A 346 -8.17 -7.23 3.40
CA ALA A 346 -8.62 -6.13 4.26
C ALA A 346 -9.65 -6.60 5.29
N VAL A 347 -10.61 -7.42 4.87
CA VAL A 347 -11.60 -8.04 5.78
C VAL A 347 -10.92 -8.99 6.76
N LEU A 348 -9.95 -9.78 6.29
CA LEU A 348 -9.21 -10.74 7.12
C LEU A 348 -8.33 -10.05 8.15
N VAL A 349 -7.53 -9.05 7.76
CA VAL A 349 -6.71 -8.25 8.69
C VAL A 349 -7.61 -7.50 9.67
N LYS A 350 -8.76 -7.00 9.22
CA LYS A 350 -9.77 -6.41 10.11
C LYS A 350 -10.27 -7.42 11.15
N ALA A 351 -10.51 -8.67 10.77
CA ALA A 351 -10.91 -9.73 11.69
C ALA A 351 -9.77 -10.10 12.66
N ILE A 352 -8.55 -10.27 12.16
CA ILE A 352 -7.35 -10.59 12.96
C ILE A 352 -7.09 -9.51 14.01
N THR A 353 -7.27 -8.24 13.67
CA THR A 353 -6.95 -7.12 14.57
C THR A 353 -8.01 -6.82 15.63
N GLY A 354 -9.20 -7.46 15.59
CA GLY A 354 -10.25 -7.33 16.61
C GLY A 354 -10.94 -5.96 16.72
N MET A 355 -10.36 -4.88 16.17
CA MET A 355 -10.89 -3.53 16.30
C MET A 355 -12.06 -3.28 15.34
N LYS A 356 -13.29 -3.50 15.81
CA LYS A 356 -14.52 -3.18 15.10
C LYS A 356 -14.91 -1.71 15.31
N TYR A 357 -15.24 -1.04 14.21
CA TYR A 357 -15.88 0.28 14.13
C TYR A 357 -15.27 1.44 14.94
N ARG A 358 -14.15 1.97 14.44
CA ARG A 358 -13.87 3.41 14.57
C ARG A 358 -14.02 4.02 13.19
N LYS A 359 -15.22 4.50 12.85
CA LYS A 359 -15.34 5.39 11.69
C LYS A 359 -14.55 6.64 12.03
N SER A 360 -13.44 6.84 11.33
CA SER A 360 -12.90 8.17 11.14
C SER A 360 -13.95 8.93 10.34
N PHE A 361 -14.67 9.87 10.95
CA PHE A 361 -15.46 10.87 10.22
C PHE A 361 -14.48 11.85 9.55
N PHE A 362 -13.65 11.33 8.66
CA PHE A 362 -12.85 12.17 7.79
C PHE A 362 -13.80 12.73 6.73
N ILE A 363 -14.28 13.95 6.97
CA ILE A 363 -14.67 14.82 5.87
C ILE A 363 -13.38 15.03 5.08
N ILE A 364 -13.34 14.48 3.85
CA ILE A 364 -12.23 14.70 2.93
C ILE A 364 -12.34 16.14 2.48
N GLU A 365 -11.56 17.02 3.10
CA GLU A 365 -11.40 18.39 2.61
C GLU A 365 -10.72 18.30 1.24
N LEU A 366 -11.44 18.72 0.20
CA LEU A 366 -10.89 18.85 -1.13
C LEU A 366 -9.99 20.11 -1.13
N PRO A 367 -8.65 19.98 -1.26
CA PRO A 367 -7.78 21.13 -1.39
C PRO A 367 -8.18 21.95 -2.64
N GLU A 368 -7.94 23.25 -2.60
CA GLU A 368 -8.11 24.10 -3.79
C GLU A 368 -7.19 23.63 -4.92
N TYR A 369 -7.63 23.75 -6.17
CA TYR A 369 -6.79 23.43 -7.33
C TYR A 369 -5.56 24.33 -7.33
N LYS A 370 -4.39 23.71 -7.54
CA LYS A 370 -3.12 24.41 -7.67
C LYS A 370 -2.46 24.00 -8.97
N VAL A 371 -1.75 24.94 -9.58
CA VAL A 371 -0.83 24.61 -10.69
C VAL A 371 0.34 23.85 -10.07
N PRO A 372 0.65 22.63 -10.54
CA PRO A 372 1.67 21.81 -9.92
C PRO A 372 3.06 22.43 -10.07
N SER A 373 3.84 22.42 -8.99
CA SER A 373 5.21 22.93 -8.96
C SER A 373 6.20 21.90 -9.51
N LEU A 374 6.76 22.18 -10.70
CA LEU A 374 7.80 21.35 -11.30
C LEU A 374 9.02 21.19 -10.38
N LYS A 375 9.38 22.24 -9.62
CA LYS A 375 10.51 22.21 -8.68
C LYS A 375 10.25 21.23 -7.53
N PHE A 376 9.02 21.21 -7.00
CA PHE A 376 8.64 20.26 -5.96
C PHE A 376 8.62 18.83 -6.50
N ALA A 377 8.04 18.61 -7.68
CA ALA A 377 7.99 17.30 -8.30
C ALA A 377 9.40 16.74 -8.59
N LEU A 378 10.32 17.56 -9.11
CA LEU A 378 11.73 17.17 -9.30
C LEU A 378 12.44 16.86 -7.98
N GLY A 379 12.25 17.69 -6.95
CA GLY A 379 12.82 17.43 -5.62
C GLY A 379 12.33 16.10 -5.02
N SER A 380 11.02 15.85 -5.11
CA SER A 380 10.39 14.59 -4.66
C SER A 380 10.90 13.39 -5.44
N MET A 381 11.05 13.52 -6.77
CA MET A 381 11.62 12.49 -7.63
C MET A 381 13.05 12.14 -7.21
N LEU A 382 13.92 13.13 -7.03
CA LEU A 382 15.33 12.93 -6.67
C LEU A 382 15.50 12.33 -5.27
N GLU A 383 14.72 12.80 -4.28
CA GLU A 383 14.77 12.27 -2.92
C GLU A 383 14.36 10.78 -2.90
N ARG A 384 13.30 10.44 -3.63
CA ARG A 384 12.81 9.06 -3.73
C ARG A 384 13.75 8.17 -4.55
N GLY A 385 14.34 8.68 -5.63
CA GLY A 385 15.38 8.00 -6.40
C GLY A 385 16.60 7.68 -5.55
N LYS A 386 17.09 8.65 -4.76
CA LYS A 386 18.17 8.44 -3.78
C LYS A 386 17.79 7.36 -2.75
N ALA A 387 16.57 7.41 -2.22
CA ALA A 387 16.09 6.40 -1.27
C ALA A 387 16.03 5.00 -1.88
N TYR A 388 15.67 4.88 -3.17
CA TYR A 388 15.70 3.63 -3.92
C TYR A 388 17.13 3.09 -4.06
N ILE A 389 18.10 3.91 -4.49
CA ILE A 389 19.51 3.48 -4.62
C ILE A 389 20.07 2.98 -3.29
N ILE A 390 19.89 3.74 -2.21
CA ILE A 390 20.47 3.39 -0.89
C ILE A 390 19.85 2.10 -0.33
N LYS A 391 18.52 1.96 -0.43
CA LYS A 391 17.79 0.86 0.23
C LYS A 391 17.62 -0.38 -0.64
N ALA A 392 17.20 -0.20 -1.89
CA ALA A 392 16.95 -1.30 -2.81
C ALA A 392 18.24 -1.73 -3.52
N GLY A 393 19.07 -0.78 -3.96
CA GLY A 393 20.30 -1.07 -4.69
C GLY A 393 21.26 -1.99 -3.95
N THR A 394 21.54 -1.71 -2.67
CA THR A 394 22.42 -2.54 -1.84
C THR A 394 21.89 -3.97 -1.68
N ILE A 395 20.58 -4.12 -1.49
CA ILE A 395 19.95 -5.44 -1.31
C ILE A 395 19.98 -6.22 -2.62
N ILE A 396 19.58 -5.59 -3.73
CA ILE A 396 19.55 -6.22 -5.05
C ILE A 396 20.96 -6.67 -5.46
N LEU A 397 21.97 -5.82 -5.29
CA LEU A 397 23.35 -6.16 -5.65
C LEU A 397 23.88 -7.37 -4.87
N VAL A 398 23.72 -7.38 -3.54
CA VAL A 398 24.15 -8.51 -2.70
C VAL A 398 23.40 -9.78 -3.10
N CYS A 399 22.09 -9.70 -3.26
CA CYS A 399 21.29 -10.87 -3.58
C CYS A 399 21.53 -11.39 -5.01
N ASN A 400 21.75 -10.52 -6.00
CA ASN A 400 22.10 -10.94 -7.37
C ASN A 400 23.45 -11.63 -7.39
N THR A 401 24.45 -11.08 -6.71
CA THR A 401 25.78 -11.69 -6.56
C THR A 401 25.69 -13.08 -5.93
N VAL A 402 24.88 -13.22 -4.87
CA VAL A 402 24.67 -14.52 -4.19
C VAL A 402 23.96 -15.51 -5.12
N VAL A 403 22.92 -15.09 -5.84
CA VAL A 403 22.21 -15.97 -6.78
C VAL A 403 23.13 -16.42 -7.91
N GLN A 404 23.95 -15.52 -8.46
CA GLN A 404 24.91 -15.86 -9.51
C GLN A 404 25.89 -16.91 -9.02
N ILE A 405 26.48 -16.74 -7.84
CA ILE A 405 27.36 -17.76 -7.24
C ILE A 405 26.61 -19.09 -7.06
N MET A 406 25.36 -19.05 -6.59
CA MET A 406 24.58 -20.26 -6.35
C MET A 406 24.20 -20.99 -7.64
N GLN A 407 24.09 -20.29 -8.77
CA GLN A 407 23.81 -20.85 -10.09
C GLN A 407 25.08 -21.40 -10.75
N SER A 408 26.17 -20.65 -10.68
CA SER A 408 27.42 -20.98 -11.39
C SER A 408 28.28 -22.04 -10.69
N PHE A 409 28.07 -22.31 -9.39
CA PHE A 409 28.92 -23.21 -8.61
C PHE A 409 28.15 -24.35 -7.94
N ASN A 410 28.81 -25.50 -7.81
CA ASN A 410 28.35 -26.62 -7.00
C ASN A 410 28.74 -26.46 -5.51
N THR A 411 28.31 -27.37 -4.62
CA THR A 411 28.60 -27.28 -3.18
C THR A 411 30.09 -27.38 -2.81
N HIS A 412 30.93 -27.80 -3.76
CA HIS A 412 32.39 -27.87 -3.63
C HIS A 412 33.10 -26.68 -4.28
N PHE A 413 32.35 -25.67 -4.76
CA PHE A 413 32.84 -24.48 -5.47
C PHE A 413 33.54 -24.78 -6.80
N GLU A 414 33.12 -25.84 -7.50
CA GLU A 414 33.50 -26.09 -8.89
C GLU A 414 32.44 -25.47 -9.82
N ALA A 415 32.89 -24.97 -10.97
CA ALA A 415 32.00 -24.37 -11.97
C ALA A 415 31.05 -25.42 -12.55
N VAL A 416 29.77 -25.08 -12.64
CA VAL A 416 28.72 -25.93 -13.21
C VAL A 416 28.72 -25.75 -14.72
N GLU A 417 28.90 -26.84 -15.46
CA GLU A 417 28.79 -26.86 -16.92
C GLU A 417 27.31 -26.91 -17.37
N GLU A 418 27.04 -26.42 -18.58
CA GLU A 418 25.69 -26.48 -19.18
C GLU A 418 25.19 -27.94 -19.23
N GLY A 419 23.96 -28.15 -18.76
CA GLY A 419 23.34 -29.48 -18.63
C GLY A 419 23.58 -30.18 -17.29
N MET A 420 24.36 -29.59 -16.37
CA MET A 420 24.57 -30.09 -14.99
C MET A 420 23.99 -29.14 -13.93
N GLU A 421 22.99 -28.33 -14.28
CA GLU A 421 22.42 -27.30 -13.41
C GLU A 421 21.80 -27.88 -12.12
N ASP A 422 21.44 -29.17 -12.13
CA ASP A 422 20.94 -29.92 -10.98
C ASP A 422 21.99 -30.14 -9.87
N THR A 423 23.27 -29.99 -10.19
CA THR A 423 24.39 -30.06 -9.23
C THR A 423 24.73 -28.73 -8.57
N SER A 424 24.10 -27.64 -9.00
CA SER A 424 24.33 -26.29 -8.47
C SER A 424 23.96 -26.16 -6.99
N ILE A 425 24.59 -25.20 -6.30
CA ILE A 425 24.21 -24.84 -4.92
C ILE A 425 22.73 -24.42 -4.86
N LEU A 426 22.25 -23.74 -5.90
CA LEU A 426 20.85 -23.34 -6.02
C LEU A 426 19.93 -24.56 -6.05
N ALA A 427 20.26 -25.60 -6.82
CA ALA A 427 19.49 -26.84 -6.86
C ALA A 427 19.43 -27.54 -5.50
N ALA A 428 20.56 -27.59 -4.78
CA ALA A 428 20.62 -28.17 -3.43
C ALA A 428 19.72 -27.40 -2.42
N ILE A 429 19.71 -26.07 -2.48
CA ILE A 429 18.87 -25.22 -1.61
C ILE A 429 17.40 -25.27 -2.02
N ALA A 430 17.09 -25.36 -3.31
CA ALA A 430 15.73 -25.32 -3.84
C ALA A 430 15.01 -26.67 -3.75
N SER A 431 15.73 -27.79 -3.81
CA SER A 431 15.15 -29.14 -3.82
C SER A 431 14.20 -29.43 -2.65
N PRO A 432 14.50 -29.04 -1.38
CA PRO A 432 13.56 -29.17 -0.27
C PRO A 432 12.26 -28.38 -0.48
N PHE A 433 12.33 -27.19 -1.09
CA PHE A 433 11.16 -26.35 -1.36
C PHE A 433 10.29 -26.91 -2.50
N ALA A 434 10.85 -27.73 -3.39
CA ALA A 434 10.09 -28.40 -4.46
C ALA A 434 8.98 -29.30 -3.88
N TYR A 435 9.22 -29.98 -2.77
CA TYR A 435 8.21 -30.80 -2.09
C TYR A 435 7.05 -29.98 -1.54
N VAL A 436 7.32 -28.76 -1.06
CA VAL A 436 6.29 -27.83 -0.61
C VAL A 436 5.41 -27.38 -1.78
N LEU A 437 5.97 -27.29 -2.99
CA LEU A 437 5.26 -26.88 -4.20
C LEU A 437 4.49 -28.00 -4.91
N ILE A 438 4.66 -29.27 -4.54
CA ILE A 438 3.89 -30.38 -5.14
C ILE A 438 2.37 -30.12 -5.11
N PRO A 439 1.75 -29.67 -4.00
CA PRO A 439 0.31 -29.41 -3.97
C PRO A 439 -0.14 -28.22 -4.82
N VAL A 440 0.80 -27.42 -5.35
CA VAL A 440 0.56 -26.23 -6.18
C VAL A 440 0.87 -26.47 -7.66
N VAL A 441 1.86 -27.32 -7.97
CA VAL A 441 2.35 -27.52 -9.34
C VAL A 441 2.13 -28.96 -9.82
N GLY A 442 1.94 -29.90 -8.91
CA GLY A 442 1.72 -31.32 -9.20
C GLY A 442 2.98 -32.16 -9.34
N ILE A 443 4.13 -31.52 -9.56
CA ILE A 443 5.42 -32.20 -9.71
C ILE A 443 6.44 -31.60 -8.75
N ALA A 444 7.41 -32.42 -8.32
CA ALA A 444 8.56 -31.98 -7.55
C ALA A 444 9.63 -31.43 -8.52
N ALA A 445 9.43 -30.20 -9.00
CA ALA A 445 10.39 -29.52 -9.87
C ALA A 445 11.25 -28.56 -9.06
N TRP A 446 12.54 -28.90 -8.88
CA TRP A 446 13.49 -28.04 -8.18
C TRP A 446 13.73 -26.74 -8.94
N GLN A 447 13.64 -26.74 -10.27
CA GLN A 447 13.78 -25.55 -11.11
C GLN A 447 12.72 -24.49 -10.78
N LEU A 448 11.46 -24.92 -10.62
CA LEU A 448 10.35 -24.03 -10.25
C LEU A 448 10.47 -23.55 -8.80
N ALA A 449 11.02 -24.39 -7.92
CA ALA A 449 11.34 -23.98 -6.55
C ALA A 449 12.49 -22.96 -6.50
N ALA A 450 13.53 -23.16 -7.30
CA ALA A 450 14.67 -22.26 -7.46
C ALA A 450 14.20 -20.90 -7.96
N ALA A 451 13.38 -20.88 -9.02
CA ALA A 451 12.79 -19.67 -9.55
C ALA A 451 11.86 -18.96 -8.55
N ALA A 452 11.15 -19.71 -7.70
CA ALA A 452 10.35 -19.10 -6.63
C ALA A 452 11.23 -18.46 -5.54
N VAL A 453 12.36 -19.08 -5.19
CA VAL A 453 13.32 -18.57 -4.21
C VAL A 453 14.01 -17.31 -4.72
N THR A 454 14.54 -17.32 -5.95
CA THR A 454 15.14 -16.14 -6.59
C THR A 454 14.10 -15.03 -6.79
N GLY A 455 12.83 -15.40 -7.02
CA GLY A 455 11.69 -14.48 -7.06
C GLY A 455 11.45 -13.65 -5.78
N PHE A 456 11.94 -14.09 -4.62
CA PHE A 456 11.89 -13.28 -3.39
C PHE A 456 12.92 -12.17 -3.37
N ILE A 457 14.01 -12.32 -4.11
CA ILE A 457 15.04 -11.29 -4.26
C ILE A 457 14.52 -10.20 -5.21
N ALA A 458 14.18 -10.62 -6.43
CA ALA A 458 13.65 -9.79 -7.51
C ALA A 458 12.64 -10.62 -8.30
N LYS A 459 11.46 -10.06 -8.59
CA LYS A 459 10.35 -10.85 -9.15
C LYS A 459 10.54 -11.13 -10.64
N GLU A 460 11.25 -10.25 -11.33
CA GLU A 460 11.68 -10.36 -12.71
C GLU A 460 12.67 -11.53 -12.91
N ASN A 461 13.56 -11.77 -11.93
CA ASN A 461 14.56 -12.84 -11.97
C ASN A 461 13.96 -14.26 -12.03
N VAL A 462 12.65 -14.41 -11.76
CA VAL A 462 11.94 -15.68 -11.93
C VAL A 462 12.09 -16.17 -13.38
N VAL A 463 11.98 -15.26 -14.36
CA VAL A 463 12.09 -15.61 -15.79
C VAL A 463 13.51 -16.05 -16.11
N GLY A 464 14.53 -15.28 -15.73
CA GLY A 464 15.93 -15.66 -15.95
C GLY A 464 16.30 -16.97 -15.27
N THR A 465 15.82 -17.20 -14.04
CA THR A 465 16.07 -18.47 -13.33
C THR A 465 15.38 -19.65 -14.01
N ILE A 466 14.16 -19.47 -14.53
CA ILE A 466 13.49 -20.51 -15.33
C ILE A 466 14.30 -20.78 -16.61
N ALA A 467 14.77 -19.74 -17.28
CA ALA A 467 15.56 -19.86 -18.51
C ALA A 467 16.83 -20.69 -18.30
N THR A 468 17.61 -20.35 -17.26
CA THR A 468 18.84 -21.06 -16.91
C THR A 468 18.56 -22.47 -16.40
N CYS A 469 17.66 -22.65 -15.42
CA CYS A 469 17.45 -23.96 -14.78
C CYS A 469 16.75 -25.00 -15.68
N PHE A 470 16.01 -24.56 -16.71
CA PHE A 470 15.43 -25.46 -17.71
C PHE A 470 16.26 -25.54 -19.01
N ALA A 471 17.43 -24.88 -19.08
CA ALA A 471 18.26 -24.80 -20.29
C ALA A 471 17.49 -24.33 -21.54
N ILE A 472 16.66 -23.29 -21.37
CA ILE A 472 15.81 -22.70 -22.43
C ILE A 472 16.20 -21.26 -22.76
N THR A 473 17.45 -20.87 -22.50
CA THR A 473 18.02 -19.56 -22.86
C THR A 473 17.95 -19.26 -24.36
N ASN A 474 17.85 -20.29 -25.21
CA ASN A 474 17.62 -20.12 -26.65
C ASN A 474 16.22 -19.60 -27.01
N PHE A 475 15.24 -19.76 -26.11
CA PHE A 475 13.85 -19.35 -26.32
C PHE A 475 13.45 -18.12 -25.52
N ILE A 476 14.25 -17.77 -24.50
CA ILE A 476 14.01 -16.68 -23.58
C ILE A 476 15.22 -15.78 -23.59
N ASP A 477 15.03 -14.53 -24.00
CA ASP A 477 16.02 -13.50 -23.82
C ASP A 477 16.18 -13.24 -22.32
N THR A 478 17.38 -13.52 -21.78
CA THR A 478 17.67 -13.38 -20.35
C THR A 478 17.92 -11.93 -19.93
N GLU A 479 18.16 -11.02 -20.88
CA GLU A 479 18.36 -9.59 -20.65
C GLU A 479 17.01 -8.86 -20.69
N GLU A 480 16.20 -9.11 -21.73
CA GLU A 480 14.85 -8.54 -21.85
C GLU A 480 13.80 -9.30 -21.01
N LEU A 481 14.14 -10.50 -20.50
CA LEU A 481 13.25 -11.40 -19.76
C LEU A 481 11.96 -11.71 -20.53
N ALA A 482 12.09 -11.85 -21.85
CA ALA A 482 10.98 -12.01 -22.78
C ALA A 482 11.11 -13.32 -23.56
N LEU A 483 9.96 -13.93 -23.86
CA LEU A 483 9.89 -15.09 -24.74
C LEU A 483 10.11 -14.62 -26.19
N VAL A 484 11.11 -15.16 -26.88
CA VAL A 484 11.49 -14.75 -28.23
C VAL A 484 10.74 -15.58 -29.28
N ASP A 485 10.75 -16.91 -29.12
CA ASP A 485 10.02 -17.86 -29.97
C ASP A 485 9.80 -19.20 -29.23
N GLY A 486 9.02 -20.13 -29.79
CA GLY A 486 8.97 -21.51 -29.30
C GLY A 486 8.16 -21.73 -28.02
N GLY A 487 7.10 -20.95 -27.78
CA GLY A 487 6.30 -21.07 -26.54
C GLY A 487 5.79 -22.49 -26.24
N SER A 488 5.41 -23.26 -27.26
CA SER A 488 5.00 -24.67 -27.10
C SER A 488 6.17 -25.59 -26.70
N GLU A 489 7.39 -25.28 -27.14
CA GLU A 489 8.60 -26.04 -26.81
C GLU A 489 9.02 -25.75 -25.37
N VAL A 490 8.95 -24.48 -24.95
CA VAL A 490 9.13 -24.08 -23.54
C VAL A 490 8.15 -24.82 -22.64
N ALA A 491 6.86 -24.87 -23.01
CA ALA A 491 5.86 -25.61 -22.24
C ALA A 491 6.14 -27.12 -22.19
N ALA A 492 6.66 -27.70 -23.27
CA ALA A 492 7.03 -29.11 -23.32
C ALA A 492 8.25 -29.42 -22.42
N ILE A 493 9.28 -28.56 -22.46
CA ILE A 493 10.51 -28.71 -21.66
C ILE A 493 10.20 -28.56 -20.17
N MET A 494 9.33 -27.61 -19.80
CA MET A 494 8.91 -27.44 -18.41
C MET A 494 8.11 -28.63 -17.86
N GLY A 495 7.49 -29.44 -18.72
CA GLY A 495 6.83 -30.68 -18.33
C GLY A 495 5.62 -30.50 -17.40
N ILE A 496 5.02 -29.31 -17.34
CA ILE A 496 3.86 -29.00 -16.49
C ILE A 496 2.58 -28.80 -17.30
N THR A 497 1.43 -29.07 -16.67
CA THR A 497 0.13 -28.81 -17.30
C THR A 497 -0.19 -27.31 -17.34
N LYS A 498 -1.08 -26.88 -18.23
CA LYS A 498 -1.59 -25.49 -18.27
C LYS A 498 -2.18 -25.04 -16.93
N VAL A 499 -2.86 -25.95 -16.22
CA VAL A 499 -3.41 -25.67 -14.88
C VAL A 499 -2.30 -25.45 -13.86
N ALA A 500 -1.27 -26.30 -13.86
CA ALA A 500 -0.10 -26.16 -12.99
C ALA A 500 0.66 -24.87 -13.28
N ALA A 501 0.81 -24.51 -14.55
CA ALA A 501 1.41 -23.26 -14.99
C ALA A 501 0.64 -22.04 -14.44
N LEU A 502 -0.70 -22.03 -14.55
CA LEU A 502 -1.54 -20.97 -13.98
C LEU A 502 -1.43 -20.89 -12.46
N ALA A 503 -1.41 -22.04 -11.78
CA ALA A 503 -1.30 -22.13 -10.34
C ALA A 503 0.06 -21.61 -9.84
N TYR A 504 1.15 -21.99 -10.51
CA TYR A 504 2.50 -21.50 -10.22
C TYR A 504 2.61 -19.99 -10.46
N LEU A 505 2.05 -19.50 -11.57
CA LEU A 505 1.98 -18.06 -11.86
C LEU A 505 1.28 -17.31 -10.72
N MET A 506 0.07 -17.73 -10.31
CA MET A 506 -0.66 -17.08 -9.22
C MET A 506 0.08 -17.19 -7.87
N PHE A 507 0.71 -18.33 -7.59
CA PHE A 507 1.55 -18.49 -6.41
C PHE A 507 2.69 -17.47 -6.40
N ASN A 508 3.44 -17.35 -7.50
CA ASN A 508 4.57 -16.43 -7.60
C ASN A 508 4.12 -14.95 -7.49
N LEU A 509 2.96 -14.63 -8.08
CA LEU A 509 2.42 -13.27 -8.07
C LEU A 509 1.92 -12.80 -6.70
N TYR A 510 1.32 -13.69 -5.89
CA TYR A 510 0.67 -13.31 -4.62
C TYR A 510 1.42 -13.78 -3.37
N THR A 511 2.64 -14.29 -3.52
CA THR A 511 3.60 -14.48 -2.44
C THR A 511 4.17 -13.14 -1.95
N PRO A 512 4.92 -13.12 -0.83
CA PRO A 512 5.57 -11.91 -0.35
C PRO A 512 6.36 -11.19 -1.47
N PRO A 513 6.40 -9.85 -1.44
CA PRO A 513 7.05 -9.07 -2.47
C PRO A 513 8.57 -9.23 -2.39
N CYS A 514 9.29 -8.59 -3.31
CA CYS A 514 10.76 -8.59 -3.31
C CYS A 514 11.35 -8.09 -1.98
N PHE A 515 12.58 -8.49 -1.65
CA PHE A 515 13.26 -8.11 -0.41
C PHE A 515 13.34 -6.59 -0.20
N ALA A 516 13.51 -5.82 -1.27
CA ALA A 516 13.47 -4.36 -1.20
C ALA A 516 12.11 -3.83 -0.72
N ALA A 517 11.00 -4.41 -1.20
CA ALA A 517 9.66 -4.07 -0.73
C ALA A 517 9.40 -4.58 0.71
N ILE A 518 9.94 -5.74 1.11
CA ILE A 518 9.90 -6.20 2.51
C ILE A 518 10.68 -5.23 3.42
N GLY A 519 11.82 -4.71 2.97
CA GLY A 519 12.57 -3.66 3.67
C GLY A 519 11.76 -2.38 3.84
N ALA A 520 11.06 -1.95 2.78
CA ALA A 520 10.13 -0.83 2.86
C ALA A 520 8.98 -1.12 3.86
N LEU A 521 8.41 -2.33 3.83
CA LEU A 521 7.36 -2.78 4.72
C LEU A 521 7.80 -2.76 6.19
N ASN A 522 9.02 -3.18 6.48
CA ASN A 522 9.60 -3.10 7.82
C ASN A 522 9.66 -1.65 8.32
N SER A 523 10.12 -0.73 7.47
CA SER A 523 10.21 0.69 7.81
C SER A 523 8.85 1.33 8.07
N GLU A 524 7.78 0.83 7.45
CA GLU A 524 6.42 1.36 7.56
C GLU A 524 5.63 0.74 8.71
N LEU A 525 5.77 -0.57 8.95
CA LEU A 525 5.12 -1.28 10.05
C LEU A 525 5.73 -0.96 11.43
N LYS A 526 7.05 -0.67 11.46
CA LYS A 526 7.84 -0.36 12.66
C LYS A 526 7.72 -1.41 13.78
N SER A 527 7.48 -2.66 13.41
CA SER A 527 7.34 -3.77 14.36
C SER A 527 7.65 -5.10 13.70
N GLY A 528 8.62 -5.84 14.25
CA GLY A 528 9.02 -7.15 13.72
C GLY A 528 7.90 -8.20 13.77
N LYS A 529 7.02 -8.14 14.78
CA LYS A 529 5.84 -9.02 14.88
C LYS A 529 4.86 -8.76 13.73
N TRP A 530 4.62 -7.49 13.39
CA TRP A 530 3.77 -7.11 12.27
C TRP A 530 4.40 -7.48 10.93
N LEU A 531 5.71 -7.30 10.78
CA LEU A 531 6.44 -7.70 9.57
C LEU A 531 6.34 -9.22 9.34
N ALA A 532 6.65 -10.03 10.36
CA ALA A 532 6.52 -11.48 10.29
C ALA A 532 5.07 -11.89 9.98
N GLY A 533 4.09 -11.26 10.64
CA GLY A 533 2.67 -11.47 10.36
C GLY A 533 2.29 -11.15 8.91
N ALA A 534 2.86 -10.10 8.33
CA ALA A 534 2.62 -9.72 6.93
C ALA A 534 3.21 -10.73 5.94
N ILE A 535 4.47 -11.14 6.16
CA ILE A 535 5.14 -12.13 5.31
C ILE A 535 4.40 -13.46 5.38
N CYS A 536 4.05 -13.94 6.58
CA CYS A 536 3.30 -15.18 6.75
C CYS A 536 1.91 -15.11 6.11
N LEU A 537 1.21 -13.97 6.24
CA LEU A 537 -0.09 -13.78 5.61
C LEU A 537 0.01 -13.83 4.08
N GLN A 538 0.97 -13.11 3.50
CA GLN A 538 1.18 -13.10 2.05
C GLN A 538 1.61 -14.47 1.53
N LEU A 539 2.49 -15.18 2.25
CA LEU A 539 2.93 -16.53 1.88
C LEU A 539 1.79 -17.53 1.95
N ALA A 540 1.00 -17.52 3.04
CA ALA A 540 -0.18 -18.35 3.18
C ALA A 540 -1.22 -18.05 2.09
N THR A 541 -1.40 -16.77 1.73
CA THR A 541 -2.33 -16.35 0.68
C THR A 541 -1.88 -16.87 -0.69
N GLY A 542 -0.64 -16.61 -1.09
CA GLY A 542 -0.08 -17.10 -2.36
C GLY A 542 -0.12 -18.63 -2.47
N TYR A 543 0.26 -19.34 -1.40
CA TYR A 543 0.18 -20.80 -1.34
C TYR A 543 -1.26 -21.31 -1.48
N THR A 544 -2.20 -20.72 -0.74
CA THR A 544 -3.61 -21.12 -0.78
C THR A 544 -4.20 -20.92 -2.16
N ILE A 545 -3.92 -19.80 -2.83
CA ILE A 545 -4.41 -19.54 -4.19
C ILE A 545 -3.82 -20.54 -5.18
N GLY A 546 -2.50 -20.74 -5.15
CA GLY A 546 -1.85 -21.71 -6.04
C GLY A 546 -2.43 -23.12 -5.84
N PHE A 547 -2.59 -23.55 -4.59
CA PHE A 547 -3.22 -24.83 -4.24
C PHE A 547 -4.65 -24.92 -4.78
N LEU A 548 -5.50 -23.91 -4.54
CA LEU A 548 -6.89 -23.93 -4.99
C LEU A 548 -6.97 -23.99 -6.53
N VAL A 549 -6.17 -23.19 -7.23
CA VAL A 549 -6.14 -23.14 -8.70
C VAL A 549 -5.70 -24.49 -9.26
N TYR A 550 -4.65 -25.10 -8.71
CA TYR A 550 -4.17 -26.38 -9.19
C TYR A 550 -5.17 -27.50 -8.93
N GLN A 551 -5.68 -27.61 -7.70
CA GLN A 551 -6.55 -28.72 -7.32
C GLN A 551 -7.92 -28.65 -7.98
N PHE A 552 -8.56 -27.47 -7.98
CA PHE A 552 -9.84 -27.30 -8.65
C PHE A 552 -9.70 -27.30 -10.16
N GLY A 553 -8.65 -26.66 -10.70
CA GLY A 553 -8.39 -26.68 -12.13
C GLY A 553 -8.16 -28.10 -12.66
N THR A 554 -7.41 -28.92 -11.92
CA THR A 554 -7.16 -30.33 -12.29
C THR A 554 -8.42 -31.18 -12.13
N LEU A 555 -9.24 -30.92 -11.10
CA LEU A 555 -10.54 -31.58 -10.94
C LEU A 555 -11.47 -31.29 -12.13
N PHE A 556 -11.52 -30.04 -12.61
CA PHE A 556 -12.36 -29.67 -13.75
C PHE A 556 -11.86 -30.24 -15.08
N THR A 557 -10.55 -30.38 -15.28
CA THR A 557 -9.98 -30.87 -16.54
C THR A 557 -9.84 -32.39 -16.61
N THR A 558 -9.56 -33.05 -15.48
CA THR A 558 -9.25 -34.50 -15.44
C THR A 558 -10.27 -35.33 -14.66
N GLY A 559 -11.18 -34.70 -13.90
CA GLY A 559 -12.16 -35.40 -13.06
C GLY A 559 -11.62 -35.87 -11.70
N HIS A 560 -10.33 -35.68 -11.41
CA HIS A 560 -9.70 -36.06 -10.15
C HIS A 560 -8.88 -34.90 -9.54
N PHE A 561 -8.68 -34.92 -8.23
CA PHE A 561 -7.77 -33.98 -7.58
C PHE A 561 -6.32 -34.22 -8.03
N GLY A 562 -5.55 -33.14 -8.12
CA GLY A 562 -4.15 -33.19 -8.51
C GLY A 562 -3.25 -33.79 -7.43
N ALA A 563 -1.98 -33.98 -7.77
CA ALA A 563 -1.01 -34.52 -6.82
C ALA A 563 -0.87 -33.61 -5.58
N GLY A 564 -0.57 -34.21 -4.42
CA GLY A 564 -0.36 -33.47 -3.18
C GLY A 564 -1.63 -32.89 -2.53
N PHE A 565 -2.84 -33.24 -2.98
CA PHE A 565 -4.10 -32.72 -2.43
C PHE A 565 -4.18 -32.80 -0.89
N ALA A 566 -3.91 -33.97 -0.30
CA ALA A 566 -3.99 -34.15 1.14
C ALA A 566 -2.98 -33.27 1.90
N GLY A 567 -1.73 -33.19 1.43
CA GLY A 567 -0.69 -32.36 2.04
C GLY A 567 -1.01 -30.87 1.95
N GLY A 568 -1.45 -30.40 0.78
CA GLY A 568 -1.85 -29.01 0.60
C GLY A 568 -3.10 -28.65 1.41
N LEU A 569 -4.08 -29.55 1.51
CA LEU A 569 -5.27 -29.34 2.33
C LEU A 569 -4.91 -29.23 3.81
N ILE A 570 -4.01 -30.08 4.32
CA ILE A 570 -3.51 -29.98 5.70
C ILE A 570 -2.84 -28.62 5.94
N ALA A 571 -2.01 -28.16 5.00
CA ALA A 571 -1.36 -26.85 5.11
C ALA A 571 -2.38 -25.69 5.15
N VAL A 572 -3.37 -25.70 4.25
CA VAL A 572 -4.43 -24.68 4.22
C VAL A 572 -5.28 -24.69 5.49
N ILE A 573 -5.64 -25.88 6.00
CA ILE A 573 -6.34 -26.03 7.27
C ILE A 573 -5.50 -25.49 8.42
N ALA A 574 -4.19 -25.77 8.44
CA ALA A 574 -3.28 -25.25 9.45
C ALA A 574 -3.23 -23.71 9.43
N PHE A 575 -3.13 -23.09 8.24
CA PHE A 575 -3.20 -21.63 8.10
C PHE A 575 -4.53 -21.07 8.62
N ALA A 576 -5.66 -21.68 8.23
CA ALA A 576 -6.98 -21.27 8.69
C ALA A 576 -7.14 -21.41 10.21
N ALA A 577 -6.64 -22.50 10.80
CA ALA A 577 -6.68 -22.76 12.24
C ALA A 577 -5.83 -21.75 13.02
N ILE A 578 -4.62 -21.44 12.54
CA ILE A 578 -3.75 -20.42 13.14
C ILE A 578 -4.43 -19.05 13.10
N ILE A 579 -4.97 -18.65 11.95
CA ILE A 579 -5.68 -17.38 11.79
C ILE A 579 -6.90 -17.32 12.72
N ALA A 580 -7.72 -18.37 12.76
CA ALA A 580 -8.88 -18.46 13.63
C ALA A 580 -8.47 -18.38 15.12
N GLY A 581 -7.41 -19.07 15.52
CA GLY A 581 -6.87 -19.02 16.88
C GLY A 581 -6.42 -17.60 17.28
N ILE A 582 -5.76 -16.88 16.35
CA ILE A 582 -5.37 -15.48 16.57
C ILE A 582 -6.60 -14.57 16.70
N ILE A 583 -7.61 -14.74 15.84
CA ILE A 583 -8.86 -13.97 15.90
C ILE A 583 -9.56 -14.19 17.24
N ILE A 584 -9.73 -15.44 17.66
CA ILE A 584 -10.39 -15.78 18.94
C ILE A 584 -9.61 -15.19 20.10
N ARG A 585 -8.27 -15.32 20.12
CA ARG A 585 -7.43 -14.78 21.18
C ARG A 585 -7.51 -13.25 21.25
N ASN A 586 -7.50 -12.56 20.11
CA ASN A 586 -7.56 -11.11 20.07
C ASN A 586 -8.95 -10.59 20.46
N ASN A 587 -10.03 -11.27 20.05
CA ASN A 587 -11.38 -10.93 20.51
C ASN A 587 -11.50 -11.11 22.03
N LYS A 588 -11.06 -12.25 22.59
CA LYS A 588 -11.06 -12.46 24.05
C LYS A 588 -10.27 -11.39 24.81
N ARG A 589 -9.11 -10.99 24.28
CA ARG A 589 -8.30 -9.93 24.88
C ARG A 589 -9.02 -8.57 24.81
N PHE A 590 -9.63 -8.25 23.68
CA PHE A 590 -10.41 -7.03 23.52
C PHE A 590 -11.60 -7.00 24.48
N ASP A 591 -12.35 -8.11 24.57
CA ASP A 591 -13.45 -8.26 25.52
C ASP A 591 -12.95 -8.01 26.96
N SER A 592 -11.80 -8.57 27.35
CA SER A 592 -11.22 -8.33 28.68
C SER A 592 -10.73 -6.89 28.93
N GLU A 593 -10.26 -6.18 27.89
CA GLU A 593 -9.81 -4.78 28.00
C GLU A 593 -11.00 -3.80 28.03
N TYR A 594 -12.13 -4.16 27.40
CA TYR A 594 -13.35 -3.33 27.33
C TYR A 594 -14.46 -3.73 28.32
N GLU A 595 -14.35 -4.87 29.01
CA GLU A 595 -15.14 -5.19 30.21
C GLU A 595 -14.82 -4.30 31.42
N LEU A 596 -14.12 -3.17 31.22
CA LEU A 596 -13.82 -2.21 32.27
C LEU A 596 -15.07 -1.85 33.11
N ALA A 597 -14.87 -1.97 34.43
CA ALA A 597 -15.62 -1.25 35.44
C ALA A 597 -17.08 -1.68 35.66
N LYS A 598 -17.31 -2.95 36.01
CA LYS A 598 -18.32 -3.22 37.04
C LYS A 598 -17.85 -2.51 38.31
N ALA A 599 -18.55 -1.42 38.61
CA ALA A 599 -18.48 -0.56 39.79
C ALA A 599 -17.76 -1.16 41.01
N LYS A 600 -16.80 -0.41 41.54
CA LYS A 600 -16.64 -0.27 42.99
C LYS A 600 -16.97 1.15 43.37
#